data_AF-A0A945VH10-F1
#
_entry.id   AF-A0A945VH10-F1
#
_cell.length_a   1.000
_cell.length_b   1.000
_cell.length_c   1.000
_cell.angle_alpha   90.00
_cell.angle_beta   90.00
_cell.angle_gamma   90.00
#
_symmetry.space_group_name_H-M   'P 1'
#
loop_
_entity.id
_entity.type
_entity.pdbx_description
1 polymer ?
#
loop_
_entity_poly.entity_id
_entity_poly.type
_entity_poly.pdbx_seq_one_letter_code
_entity_poly.pdbx_strand_id
1 'polypeptide(L)' 'AGKDKIIVMKASSMSPIQRFFKGSIPLSVMNECNVPILIVK' A
#
# COMPACT_ATOMS: atom_id res chain seq x y z
N ALA A 1 11.46 -19.25 2.29
CA ALA A 1 9.98 -19.13 2.31
C ALA A 1 9.54 -18.19 1.17
N GLY A 2 8.49 -18.56 0.43
CA GLY A 2 8.17 -18.08 -0.92
C GLY A 2 8.00 -16.57 -1.08
N LYS A 3 8.49 -16.06 -2.21
CA LYS A 3 8.44 -14.65 -2.65
C LYS A 3 7.06 -14.27 -3.23
N ASP A 4 6.08 -15.18 -3.18
CA ASP A 4 4.77 -15.07 -3.82
C ASP A 4 3.73 -14.40 -2.92
N LYS A 5 4.12 -13.33 -2.22
CA LYS A 5 3.22 -12.57 -1.34
C LYS A 5 2.93 -11.23 -2.01
N ILE A 6 1.65 -10.93 -2.23
CA ILE A 6 1.19 -9.63 -2.72
C ILE A 6 0.37 -8.99 -1.62
N ILE A 7 0.62 -7.71 -1.33
CA ILE A 7 -0.18 -6.96 -0.36
C ILE A 7 -1.30 -6.24 -1.11
N VAL A 8 -2.55 -6.51 -0.75
CA VAL A 8 -3.72 -5.84 -1.33
C VAL A 8 -4.25 -4.81 -0.35
N MET A 9 -4.32 -3.55 -0.78
CA MET A 9 -4.80 -2.44 0.05
C MET A 9 -5.99 -1.76 -0.60
N LYS A 10 -7.05 -1.54 0.18
CA LYS A 10 -8.23 -0.78 -0.25
C LYS A 10 -8.01 0.72 -0.04
N ALA A 11 -8.07 1.49 -1.12
CA ALA A 11 -8.10 2.94 -1.02
C ALA A 11 -9.44 3.40 -0.43
N SER A 12 -9.41 4.42 0.43
CA SER A 12 -10.65 5.01 0.93
C SER A 12 -11.27 5.93 -0.13
N SER A 13 -12.46 6.47 0.13
CA SER A 13 -13.14 7.43 -0.75
C SER A 13 -12.36 8.74 -0.99
N MET A 14 -11.34 9.03 -0.17
CA MET A 14 -10.41 10.14 -0.39
C MET A 14 -9.39 9.75 -1.47
N SER A 15 -8.95 10.71 -2.31
CA SER A 15 -8.10 10.36 -3.45
C SER A 15 -6.85 9.56 -3.00
N PRO A 16 -6.54 8.41 -3.64
CA PRO A 16 -5.51 7.49 -3.17
C PRO A 16 -4.14 8.16 -3.02
N ILE A 17 -3.83 9.07 -3.96
CA ILE A 17 -2.60 9.86 -3.99
C ILE A 17 -2.54 10.83 -2.79
N GLN A 18 -3.62 11.55 -2.51
CA GLN A 18 -3.61 12.47 -1.36
C GLN A 18 -3.48 11.70 -0.04
N ARG A 19 -4.09 10.52 0.10
CA ARG A 19 -3.91 9.70 1.31
C ARG A 19 -2.51 9.09 1.42
N PHE A 20 -1.91 8.73 0.29
CA PHE A 20 -0.54 8.23 0.20
C PHE A 20 0.46 9.25 0.75
N PHE A 21 0.35 10.52 0.35
CA PHE A 21 1.29 11.57 0.74
C PHE A 21 0.95 12.26 2.07
N LYS A 22 -0.32 12.31 2.49
CA LYS A 22 -0.76 13.09 3.67
C LYS A 22 -0.62 12.35 5.00
N GLY A 23 0.02 11.18 4.99
CA GLY A 23 0.32 10.38 6.16
C GLY A 23 -0.60 9.18 6.24
N SER A 24 -0.06 7.98 6.08
CA SER A 24 -0.68 6.77 6.59
C SER A 24 0.21 5.56 6.40
N ILE A 25 0.04 4.60 7.31
CA ILE A 25 0.42 3.18 7.32
C ILE A 25 0.87 2.60 5.95
N PRO A 26 0.16 2.77 4.82
CA PRO A 26 0.65 2.37 3.50
C PRO A 26 2.09 2.79 3.22
N LEU A 27 2.50 4.03 3.48
CA LEU A 27 3.87 4.49 3.21
C LEU A 27 4.92 3.72 4.04
N SER A 28 4.61 3.44 5.32
CA SER A 28 5.47 2.62 6.19
C SER A 28 5.55 1.18 5.68
N VAL A 29 4.41 0.60 5.30
CA VAL A 29 4.33 -0.75 4.72
C VAL A 29 5.12 -0.84 3.41
N MET A 30 5.04 0.17 2.54
CA MET A 30 5.83 0.25 1.31
C MET A 30 7.34 0.40 1.56
N ASN A 31 7.73 1.13 2.60
CA ASN A 31 9.13 1.29 2.97
C ASN A 31 9.73 0.02 3.62
N GLU A 32 8.90 -0.73 4.35
CA GLU A 32 9.34 -1.92 5.10
C GLU A 32 9.23 -3.23 4.29
N CYS A 33 8.34 -3.30 3.29
CA CYS A 33 8.10 -4.52 2.51
C CYS A 33 8.83 -4.56 1.16
N ASN A 34 9.54 -5.67 0.94
CA ASN A 34 10.19 -6.03 -0.34
C ASN A 34 9.27 -6.88 -1.25
N VAL A 35 7.96 -6.65 -1.20
CA VAL A 35 6.96 -7.40 -1.98
C VAL A 35 6.05 -6.45 -2.77
N PRO A 36 5.56 -6.86 -3.95
CA PRO A 36 4.66 -6.03 -4.76
C PRO A 36 3.36 -5.71 -4.02
N ILE A 37 2.87 -4.47 -4.18
CA ILE A 37 1.67 -3.94 -3.52
C ILE A 37 0.65 -3.54 -4.58
N LEU A 38 -0.56 -4.08 -4.47
CA LEU A 38 -1.70 -3.76 -5.33
C LEU A 38 -2.69 -2.88 -4.55
N ILE A 39 -2.82 -1.64 -4.96
CA ILE A 39 -3.79 -0.69 -4.37
C ILE A 39 -5.02 -0.64 -5.28
N VAL A 40 -6.15 -1.10 -4.75
CA VAL A 40 -7.44 -1.09 -5.46
C VAL A 40 -8.32 0.05 -4.95
N LYS A 41 -9.16 0.60 -5.83
CA LYS A 41 -10.13 1.64 -5.50
C LYS A 41 -11.43 1.04 -5.00
#